data_AF-A0A195B555-F1
#
_entry.id   AF-A0A195B555-F1
#
_cell.length_a   1.000
_cell.length_b   1.000
_cell.length_c   1.000
_cell.angle_alpha   90.00
_cell.angle_beta   90.00
_cell.angle_gamma   90.00
#
_symmetry.space_group_name_H-M   'P 1'
#
loop_
_entity.id
_entity.type
_entity.pdbx_description
1 polymer ?
#
loop_
_entity_poly.entity_id
_entity_poly.type
_entity_poly.pdbx_seq_one_letter_code
_entity_poly.pdbx_strand_id
1 'polypeptide(L)' 'MKSETLSSSSSPVNPSQVTMTGQRPSPCIHQGCPNPAISNNEWEDEYCSNECVVSHCRDVFNTWVSSNQNSQQNYSTVK' A
#
# COMPACT_ATOMS: atom_id res chain seq x y z
N MET A 1 -23.07 -33.49 1.24
CA MET A 1 -22.33 -32.72 0.21
C MET A 1 -23.05 -31.40 -0.01
N LYS A 2 -22.52 -30.27 0.46
CA LYS A 2 -22.98 -28.94 0.02
C LYS A 2 -21.89 -27.88 0.23
N SER A 3 -21.09 -27.76 -0.83
CA SER A 3 -20.49 -26.54 -1.39
C SER A 3 -20.32 -25.32 -0.50
N GLU A 4 -19.08 -25.09 -0.08
CA GLU A 4 -18.58 -23.80 0.38
C GLU A 4 -18.46 -22.85 -0.82
N THR A 5 -19.23 -21.76 -0.80
CA THR A 5 -19.14 -20.69 -1.79
C THR A 5 -18.40 -19.54 -1.12
N LEU A 6 -17.08 -19.45 -1.32
CA LEU A 6 -16.30 -18.26 -0.94
C LEU A 6 -16.65 -17.12 -1.90
N SER A 7 -17.73 -16.40 -1.60
CA SER A 7 -17.90 -15.04 -2.12
C SER A 7 -17.14 -14.09 -1.19
N SER A 8 -15.96 -13.67 -1.62
CA SER A 8 -15.28 -12.51 -1.03
C SER A 8 -16.24 -11.32 -1.06
N SER A 9 -16.73 -10.94 0.11
CA SER A 9 -17.48 -9.71 0.32
C SER A 9 -16.53 -8.53 0.12
N SER A 10 -16.51 -8.00 -1.10
CA SER A 10 -15.98 -6.67 -1.39
C SER A 10 -16.89 -5.65 -0.69
N SER A 11 -16.52 -5.25 0.52
CA SER A 11 -17.21 -4.16 1.22
C SER A 11 -16.98 -2.84 0.46
N PRO A 12 -18.02 -2.01 0.31
CA PRO A 12 -17.91 -0.72 -0.36
C PRO A 12 -17.09 0.25 0.51
N VAL A 13 -15.95 0.71 -0.01
CA VAL A 13 -15.20 1.80 0.63
C VAL A 13 -16.02 3.07 0.56
N ASN A 14 -16.33 3.62 1.74
CA ASN A 14 -17.22 4.74 1.95
C ASN A 14 -16.48 6.06 1.65
N PRO A 15 -16.81 6.84 0.59
CA PRO A 15 -16.00 7.97 0.15
C PRO A 15 -16.23 9.28 0.94
N SER A 16 -16.80 9.21 2.15
CA SER A 16 -17.28 10.40 2.84
C SER A 16 -16.35 10.86 3.96
N GLN A 17 -15.15 11.37 3.67
CA GLN A 17 -14.52 12.42 4.50
C GLN A 17 -13.23 13.02 3.89
N VAL A 18 -13.32 14.16 3.19
CA VAL A 18 -13.02 15.56 3.58
C VAL A 18 -11.52 15.90 3.76
N THR A 19 -10.95 16.70 2.85
CA THR A 19 -10.28 17.99 3.16
C THR A 19 -10.07 18.80 1.87
N MET A 20 -10.62 20.01 1.90
CA MET A 20 -10.54 21.03 0.85
C MET A 20 -9.19 21.75 0.93
N THR A 21 -8.19 21.31 0.18
CA THR A 21 -7.10 22.17 -0.30
C THR A 21 -7.12 22.07 -1.82
N GLY A 22 -6.89 23.19 -2.53
CA GLY A 22 -7.05 23.29 -3.99
C GLY A 22 -6.10 22.44 -4.85
N GLN A 23 -5.56 21.35 -4.31
CA GLN A 23 -4.72 20.39 -5.00
C GLN A 23 -5.50 19.08 -5.16
N ARG A 24 -5.55 18.58 -6.39
CA ARG A 24 -6.21 17.32 -6.72
C ARG A 24 -5.54 16.21 -5.90
N PRO A 25 -6.29 15.35 -5.18
CA PRO A 25 -5.69 14.28 -4.38
C PRO A 25 -4.85 13.38 -5.30
N SER A 26 -3.62 13.10 -4.88
CA SER A 26 -2.69 12.24 -5.58
C SER A 26 -3.28 10.83 -5.73
N PRO A 27 -2.96 10.10 -6.81
CA PRO A 27 -3.35 8.69 -6.91
C PRO A 27 -2.64 7.88 -5.82
N CYS A 28 -3.30 6.83 -5.33
CA CYS A 28 -2.66 5.89 -4.41
C CYS A 28 -1.40 5.29 -5.07
N ILE A 29 -0.30 5.22 -4.32
CA ILE A 29 0.98 4.71 -4.85
C ILE A 29 0.97 3.19 -5.08
N HIS A 30 0.00 2.46 -4.51
CA HIS A 30 -0.10 1.02 -4.71
C HIS A 30 -0.45 0.70 -6.17
N GLN A 31 0.41 -0.07 -6.83
CA GLN A 31 0.26 -0.37 -8.25
C GLN A 31 -1.05 -1.13 -8.52
N GLY A 32 -1.84 -0.62 -9.46
CA GLY A 32 -3.13 -1.20 -9.81
C GLY A 32 -4.31 -0.71 -8.94
N CYS A 33 -4.09 0.21 -8.00
CA CYS A 33 -5.17 0.84 -7.25
C CYS A 33 -5.69 2.10 -8.00
N PRO A 34 -6.95 2.13 -8.47
CA PRO A 34 -7.53 3.30 -9.15
C PRO A 34 -8.02 4.38 -8.18
N ASN A 35 -7.95 4.13 -6.87
CA ASN A 35 -8.50 5.03 -5.86
C ASN A 35 -7.55 6.21 -5.61
N PRO A 36 -8.10 7.42 -5.36
CA PRO A 36 -7.31 8.54 -4.90
C PRO A 36 -6.78 8.25 -3.50
N ALA A 37 -5.57 8.74 -3.21
CA ALA A 37 -5.06 8.72 -1.85
C ALA A 37 -5.92 9.62 -0.95
N ILE A 38 -6.00 9.24 0.32
CA ILE A 38 -6.79 9.95 1.33
C ILE A 38 -5.89 10.71 2.27
N SER A 39 -6.38 11.81 2.81
CA SER A 39 -5.62 12.60 3.78
C SER A 39 -5.39 11.82 5.06
N ASN A 40 -4.14 11.51 5.38
CA ASN A 40 -3.70 10.97 6.66
C ASN A 40 -2.25 11.36 6.94
N ASN A 41 -2.00 11.86 8.15
CA ASN A 41 -0.69 12.25 8.65
C ASN A 41 0.23 11.05 8.99
N GLU A 42 -0.30 9.85 9.16
CA GLU A 42 0.52 8.65 9.40
C GLU A 42 1.29 8.20 8.15
N TRP A 43 0.76 8.52 6.96
CA TRP A 43 1.30 8.07 5.67
C TRP A 43 1.33 9.19 4.61
N GLU A 44 1.33 10.44 5.05
CA GLU A 44 1.54 11.64 4.22
C GLU A 44 0.67 11.67 2.94
N ASP A 45 -0.58 11.24 3.05
CA ASP A 45 -1.55 11.25 1.96
C ASP A 45 -1.15 10.41 0.71
N GLU A 46 -0.37 9.32 0.89
CA GLU A 46 0.12 8.46 -0.20
C GLU A 46 -0.80 7.28 -0.55
N TYR A 47 -1.70 6.88 0.36
CA TYR A 47 -2.50 5.67 0.25
C TYR A 47 -3.99 5.94 0.39
N CYS A 48 -4.81 5.14 -0.29
CA CYS A 48 -6.27 5.21 -0.18
C CYS A 48 -6.83 4.41 1.01
N SER A 49 -6.05 3.48 1.56
CA SER A 49 -6.47 2.58 2.63
C SER A 49 -5.28 1.89 3.30
N ASN A 50 -5.51 1.40 4.53
CA ASN A 50 -4.55 0.57 5.27
C ASN A 50 -4.12 -0.69 4.50
N GLU A 51 -5.05 -1.30 3.76
CA GLU A 51 -4.76 -2.49 2.93
C GLU A 51 -3.68 -2.17 1.88
N CYS A 52 -3.76 -1.00 1.25
CA CYS A 52 -2.77 -0.57 0.26
C CYS A 52 -1.40 -0.26 0.89
N VAL A 53 -1.38 0.30 2.11
CA VAL A 53 -0.14 0.52 2.88
C VAL A 53 0.54 -0.82 3.16
N VAL A 54 -0.19 -1.78 3.73
CA VAL A 54 0.36 -3.09 4.11
C VAL A 54 0.82 -3.88 2.88
N SER A 55 0.05 -3.86 1.80
CA SER A 55 0.44 -4.52 0.56
C SER A 55 1.73 -3.93 0.00
N HIS A 56 1.82 -2.59 -0.06
CA HIS A 56 3.03 -1.92 -0.55
C HIS A 56 4.27 -2.24 0.31
N CYS A 57 4.14 -2.18 1.64
CA CYS A 57 5.25 -2.54 2.54
C CYS A 57 5.74 -3.97 2.30
N ARG A 58 4.84 -4.92 2.02
CA ARG A 58 5.21 -6.30 1.68
C ARG A 58 5.97 -6.38 0.36
N ASP A 59 5.52 -5.66 -0.67
CA ASP A 59 6.15 -5.68 -2.00
C ASP A 59 7.56 -5.05 -1.98
N VAL A 60 7.72 -3.91 -1.30
CA VAL A 60 9.01 -3.25 -1.08
C VAL A 60 9.95 -4.17 -0.30
N PHE A 61 9.46 -4.78 0.79
CA PHE A 61 10.24 -5.72 1.58
C PHE A 61 10.67 -6.94 0.76
N ASN A 62 9.77 -7.56 0.00
CA ASN A 62 10.09 -8.71 -0.85
C ASN A 62 11.14 -8.36 -1.91
N THR A 63 11.00 -7.21 -2.55
CA THR A 63 11.98 -6.71 -3.54
C THR A 63 13.35 -6.51 -2.90
N TRP A 64 13.39 -5.95 -1.69
CA TRP A 64 14.61 -5.81 -0.90
C TRP A 64 15.21 -7.17 -0.54
N VAL A 65 14.43 -8.12 -0.02
CA VAL A 65 14.89 -9.47 0.33
C VAL A 65 15.49 -10.19 -0.88
N SER A 66 14.82 -10.15 -2.04
CA SER A 66 15.33 -10.77 -3.28
C SER A 66 16.65 -10.14 -3.74
N SER A 67 16.77 -8.82 -3.63
CA SER A 67 18.02 -8.10 -3.96
C SER A 67 19.14 -8.42 -2.97
N ASN A 68 18.80 -8.59 -1.68
CA ASN A 68 19.74 -8.90 -0.62
C ASN A 68 20.21 -10.37 -0.64
N GLN A 69 19.39 -11.32 -1.12
CA GLN A 69 19.82 -12.71 -1.29
C GLN A 69 20.88 -12.89 -2.38
N ASN A 70 20.85 -12.06 -3.44
CA ASN A 70 21.80 -12.14 -4.54
C ASN A 70 23.06 -11.29 -4.31
N SER A 71 23.03 -10.41 -3.31
CA SER A 71 24.13 -9.51 -3.03
C SER A 71 24.92 -10.02 -1.82
N GLN A 72 26.16 -10.46 -2.04
CA GLN A 72 27.21 -10.46 -1.02
C GLN A 72 27.44 -9.01 -0.56
N GLN A 73 26.52 -8.45 0.23
CA GLN A 73 26.62 -7.08 0.73
C GLN A 73 27.71 -7.05 1.79
N ASN A 74 28.93 -6.75 1.34
CA ASN A 74 30.03 -6.31 2.17
C ASN A 74 29.63 -4.96 2.80
N TYR A 75 28.86 -5.02 3.89
CA TYR A 75 28.69 -3.85 4.73
C TYR A 75 30.06 -3.55 5.33
N SER A 76 30.77 -2.59 4.73
CA SER A 76 31.98 -2.05 5.33
C SER A 76 31.54 -1.39 6.64
N THR A 77 31.78 -2.08 7.75
CA THR A 77 31.61 -1.55 9.11
C THR A 77 32.26 -0.17 9.15
N VAL A 78 31.44 0.87 9.22
CA VAL A 78 31.90 2.23 9.50
C VAL A 78 32.61 2.19 10.85
N LYS A 79 33.87 2.64 10.84
CA LYS A 79 34.83 2.53 11.94
C LYS A 79 34.79 3.76 12.84
#